data_AF-A0AA36CJU8-F1
#
_entry.id   AF-A0AA36CJU8-F1
#
_cell.length_a   1.000
_cell.length_b   1.000
_cell.length_c   1.000
_cell.angle_alpha   90.00
_cell.angle_beta   90.00
_cell.angle_gamma   90.00
#
_symmetry.space_group_name_H-M   'P 1'
#
loop_
_entity.id
_entity.type
_entity.pdbx_description
1 polymer ?
#
loop_
_entity_poly.entity_id
_entity_poly.type
_entity_poly.pdbx_seq_one_letter_code
_entity_poly.pdbx_strand_id
1 'polypeptide(L)'
;MCRERADAVLTIDTFLRSIQDVDKRIRDINKQVDKLQRFCDQTEQAITHLDGLCMVATAESEVELIQDRARVISSLAPPTTPPPSVFPSPAVQASDTVRAQQEEVMLEEFLSKPMRPYLDQFCQLPNQGYIVCIIGPMFSGKTTELIRIHDRYKIAKKKCVLVKYDGDMRYDAHHITTHQQQKALGCTVVAHRLADVRETLFDEDVEVVAIDEGQFYDDLASTCEQLAADGKIVIVAALNGDFMRRPFAEVSKLISFSNDVRNLSAVCMRCGTDASYTFRNTKETQVEVIGGSDTYQALCRACYYASSIAKCHDTCSKPNRRTCNG
;
A
#
# COMPACT_ATOMS: atom_id res chain seq x y z
N MET A 1 68.38 -12.80 6.13
CA MET A 1 68.18 -11.68 5.18
C MET A 1 67.63 -12.07 3.82
N CYS A 2 68.34 -12.79 2.93
CA CYS A 2 67.78 -13.07 1.58
C CYS A 2 66.59 -14.05 1.59
N ARG A 3 66.61 -15.05 2.48
CA ARG A 3 65.55 -16.07 2.59
C ARG A 3 64.25 -15.50 3.21
N GLU A 4 64.36 -14.74 4.29
CA GLU A 4 63.22 -14.06 4.93
C GLU A 4 62.56 -13.02 4.01
N ARG A 5 63.36 -12.32 3.19
CA ARG A 5 62.83 -11.41 2.16
C ARG A 5 62.08 -12.17 1.07
N ALA A 6 62.56 -13.34 0.65
CA ALA A 6 61.87 -14.18 -0.33
C ALA A 6 60.54 -14.73 0.22
N ASP A 7 60.52 -15.19 1.47
CA ASP A 7 59.30 -15.69 2.12
C ASP A 7 58.25 -14.58 2.32
N ALA A 8 58.69 -13.37 2.70
CA ALA A 8 57.80 -12.22 2.81
C ALA A 8 57.16 -11.85 1.45
N VAL A 9 57.94 -11.87 0.37
CA VAL A 9 57.44 -11.58 -0.99
C VAL A 9 56.44 -12.64 -1.46
N LEU A 10 56.72 -13.93 -1.22
CA LEU A 10 55.79 -15.01 -1.56
C LEU A 10 54.48 -14.91 -0.77
N THR A 11 54.56 -14.55 0.51
CA THR A 11 53.37 -14.37 1.36
C THR A 11 52.50 -13.21 0.84
N ILE A 12 53.13 -12.10 0.43
CA ILE A 12 52.43 -10.96 -0.17
C ILE A 12 51.80 -11.34 -1.51
N ASP A 13 52.51 -12.05 -2.40
CA ASP A 13 51.96 -12.50 -3.70
C ASP A 13 50.74 -13.43 -3.49
N THR A 14 50.84 -14.37 -2.55
CA THR A 14 49.74 -15.29 -2.22
C THR A 14 48.52 -14.51 -1.68
N PHE A 15 48.75 -13.52 -0.82
CA PHE A 15 47.70 -12.65 -0.29
C PHE A 15 47.05 -11.80 -1.39
N LEU A 16 47.83 -11.18 -2.28
CA LEU A 16 47.33 -10.39 -3.39
C LEU A 16 46.49 -11.22 -4.37
N ARG A 17 46.90 -12.47 -4.66
CA ARG A 17 46.09 -13.41 -5.45
C ARG A 17 44.77 -13.76 -4.76
N SER A 18 44.80 -13.97 -3.44
CA SER A 18 43.58 -14.26 -2.67
C SER A 18 42.57 -13.11 -2.74
N ILE A 19 43.02 -11.85 -2.72
CA ILE A 19 42.16 -10.68 -2.88
C ILE A 19 41.53 -10.65 -4.27
N GLN A 20 42.31 -10.93 -5.32
CA GLN A 20 41.80 -10.97 -6.69
C GLN A 20 40.73 -12.06 -6.89
N ASP A 21 40.90 -13.22 -6.25
CA ASP A 21 39.90 -14.29 -6.24
C ASP A 21 38.63 -13.90 -5.48
N VAL A 22 38.76 -13.21 -4.34
CA VAL A 22 37.61 -12.68 -3.58
C VAL A 22 36.85 -11.65 -4.42
N ASP A 23 37.54 -10.72 -5.08
CA ASP A 23 36.90 -9.74 -5.97
C ASP A 23 36.16 -10.41 -7.13
N LYS A 24 36.72 -11.49 -7.70
CA LYS A 24 36.05 -12.26 -8.74
C LYS A 24 34.78 -12.92 -8.20
N ARG A 25 34.83 -13.52 -7.01
CA ARG A 25 33.66 -14.13 -6.36
C ARG A 25 32.58 -13.09 -6.05
N ILE A 26 32.95 -11.90 -5.57
CA ILE A 26 32.00 -10.79 -5.34
C ILE A 26 31.31 -10.39 -6.65
N ARG A 27 32.07 -10.23 -7.74
CA ARG A 27 31.49 -9.92 -9.06
C ARG A 27 30.54 -11.00 -9.56
N ASP A 28 30.87 -12.26 -9.35
CA ASP A 28 30.01 -13.38 -9.77
C ASP A 28 28.74 -13.48 -8.92
N ILE A 29 28.83 -13.24 -7.60
CA ILE A 29 27.66 -13.15 -6.71
C ILE A 29 26.76 -11.98 -7.12
N ASN A 30 27.32 -10.79 -7.38
CA ASN A 30 26.53 -9.63 -7.82
C ASN A 30 25.79 -9.92 -9.13
N LYS A 31 26.43 -10.60 -10.10
CA LYS A 31 25.74 -11.04 -11.33
C LYS A 31 24.61 -12.02 -11.05
N GLN A 32 24.76 -12.91 -10.06
CA GLN A 32 23.69 -13.82 -9.66
C GLN A 32 22.55 -13.08 -8.99
N VAL A 33 22.83 -12.12 -8.12
CA VAL A 33 21.84 -11.24 -7.49
C VAL A 33 21.07 -10.46 -8.56
N ASP A 34 21.75 -9.85 -9.53
CA ASP A 34 21.12 -9.12 -10.63
C ASP A 34 20.18 -10.01 -11.46
N LYS A 35 20.59 -11.26 -11.72
CA LYS A 35 19.73 -12.25 -12.41
C LYS A 35 18.50 -12.60 -11.58
N LEU A 36 18.67 -12.81 -10.28
CA LEU A 36 17.57 -13.12 -9.37
C LEU A 36 16.58 -11.96 -9.31
N GLN A 37 17.09 -10.73 -9.23
CA GLN A 37 16.28 -9.52 -9.20
C GLN A 37 15.44 -9.38 -10.47
N ARG A 38 16.04 -9.56 -11.66
CA ARG A 38 15.28 -9.55 -12.92
C ARG A 38 14.20 -10.63 -12.98
N PHE A 39 14.48 -11.82 -12.43
CA PHE A 39 13.49 -12.89 -12.36
C PHE A 39 12.33 -12.55 -11.42
N CYS A 40 12.63 -11.95 -10.26
CA CYS A 40 11.61 -11.42 -9.35
C CYS A 40 10.75 -10.36 -10.04
N ASP A 41 11.37 -9.38 -10.72
CA ASP A 41 10.66 -8.31 -11.45
C ASP A 41 9.74 -8.90 -12.53
N GLN A 42 10.22 -9.89 -13.30
CA GLN A 42 9.41 -10.59 -14.30
C GLN A 42 8.25 -11.36 -13.68
N THR A 43 8.47 -12.00 -12.53
CA THR A 43 7.43 -12.75 -11.83
C THR A 43 6.37 -11.81 -11.28
N GLU A 44 6.77 -10.68 -10.70
CA GLU A 44 5.86 -9.65 -10.22
C GLU A 44 5.01 -9.07 -11.37
N GLN A 45 5.63 -8.81 -12.52
CA GLN A 45 4.92 -8.38 -13.71
C GLN A 45 3.91 -9.44 -14.20
N ALA A 46 4.31 -10.71 -14.25
CA ALA A 46 3.44 -11.81 -14.66
C ALA A 46 2.24 -12.00 -13.71
N ILE A 47 2.49 -11.94 -12.40
CA ILE A 47 1.45 -11.98 -11.37
C ILE A 47 0.48 -10.82 -11.61
N THR A 48 0.97 -9.59 -11.77
CA THR A 48 0.17 -8.38 -12.04
C THR A 48 -0.71 -8.53 -13.29
N HIS A 49 -0.20 -9.13 -14.37
CA HIS A 49 -1.00 -9.41 -15.56
C HIS A 49 -2.11 -10.43 -15.32
N LEU A 50 -1.80 -11.54 -14.65
CA LEU A 50 -2.79 -12.59 -14.34
C LEU A 50 -3.90 -12.05 -13.44
N ASP A 51 -3.50 -11.29 -12.44
CA ASP A 51 -4.34 -10.54 -11.53
C ASP A 51 -5.27 -9.56 -12.28
N GLY A 52 -4.74 -8.82 -13.27
CA GLY A 52 -5.53 -7.94 -14.13
C GLY A 52 -6.55 -8.70 -15.00
N LEU A 53 -6.17 -9.86 -15.55
CA LEU A 53 -7.09 -10.72 -16.31
C LEU A 53 -8.22 -11.27 -15.45
N CYS A 54 -7.93 -11.64 -14.19
CA CYS A 54 -8.94 -12.09 -13.24
C CYS A 54 -9.98 -10.99 -12.93
N MET A 55 -9.55 -9.73 -12.84
CA MET A 55 -10.47 -8.60 -12.69
C MET A 55 -11.38 -8.41 -13.90
N VAL A 56 -10.87 -8.61 -15.11
CA VAL A 56 -11.70 -8.56 -16.33
C VAL A 56 -12.73 -9.69 -16.33
N ALA A 57 -12.31 -10.93 -16.03
CA ALA A 57 -13.21 -12.08 -16.01
C ALA A 57 -14.30 -11.98 -14.93
N THR A 58 -13.98 -11.41 -13.77
CA THR A 58 -14.97 -11.14 -12.70
C THR A 58 -15.96 -10.06 -13.12
N ALA A 59 -15.49 -8.97 -13.74
CA ALA A 59 -16.38 -7.95 -14.29
C ALA A 59 -17.32 -8.50 -15.37
N GLU A 60 -16.86 -9.39 -16.25
CA GLU A 60 -17.72 -10.07 -17.24
C GLU A 60 -18.82 -10.90 -16.56
N SER A 61 -18.47 -11.63 -15.50
CA SER A 61 -19.42 -12.44 -14.72
C SER A 61 -20.46 -11.57 -13.99
N GLU A 62 -20.06 -10.42 -13.46
CA GLU A 62 -20.98 -9.46 -12.82
C GLU A 62 -21.95 -8.82 -13.81
N VAL A 63 -21.48 -8.51 -15.03
CA VAL A 63 -22.35 -8.02 -16.11
C VAL A 63 -23.42 -9.04 -16.46
N GLU A 64 -23.07 -10.33 -16.54
CA GLU A 64 -24.03 -11.41 -16.80
C GLU A 64 -25.11 -11.50 -15.70
N LEU A 65 -24.70 -11.42 -14.43
CA LEU A 65 -25.60 -11.36 -13.27
C LEU A 65 -26.56 -10.16 -13.29
N ILE A 66 -26.08 -8.99 -13.72
CA ILE A 66 -26.90 -7.78 -13.85
C ILE A 66 -27.90 -7.93 -14.99
N GLN A 67 -27.48 -8.50 -16.12
CA GLN A 67 -28.37 -8.76 -17.25
C GLN A 67 -29.48 -9.75 -16.88
N ASP A 68 -29.18 -10.78 -16.10
CA ASP A 68 -30.17 -11.74 -15.62
C ASP A 68 -31.14 -11.12 -14.63
N ARG A 69 -30.66 -10.29 -13.69
CA ARG A 69 -31.55 -9.50 -12.80
C ARG A 69 -32.44 -8.53 -13.58
N ALA A 70 -31.91 -7.86 -14.60
CA ALA A 70 -32.69 -6.96 -15.45
C ALA A 70 -33.78 -7.72 -16.22
N ARG A 71 -33.51 -8.94 -16.70
CA ARG A 71 -34.52 -9.81 -17.32
C ARG A 71 -35.62 -10.23 -16.35
N VAL A 72 -35.27 -10.58 -15.11
CA VAL A 72 -36.24 -10.96 -14.07
C VAL A 72 -37.11 -9.77 -13.66
N ILE A 73 -36.54 -8.57 -13.53
CA ILE A 73 -37.32 -7.36 -13.22
C ILE A 73 -38.27 -7.01 -14.38
N SER A 74 -37.81 -7.15 -15.62
CA SER A 74 -38.62 -6.97 -16.82
C SER A 74 -39.82 -7.95 -16.87
N SER A 75 -39.64 -9.20 -16.45
CA SER A 75 -40.72 -10.19 -16.41
C SER A 75 -41.69 -10.04 -15.23
N LEU A 76 -41.32 -9.27 -14.20
CA LEU A 76 -42.14 -8.98 -13.02
C LEU A 76 -42.93 -7.67 -13.14
N ALA A 77 -42.81 -6.91 -14.22
CA ALA A 77 -43.59 -5.69 -14.44
C ALA A 77 -45.10 -6.04 -14.50
N PRO A 78 -45.94 -5.56 -13.56
CA PRO A 78 -47.35 -5.91 -13.54
C PRO A 78 -48.11 -5.22 -14.68
N PRO A 79 -49.15 -5.84 -15.26
CA PRO A 79 -50.03 -5.16 -16.20
C PRO A 79 -50.70 -3.96 -15.52
N THR A 80 -50.61 -2.79 -16.14
CA THR A 80 -51.22 -1.55 -15.67
C THR A 80 -52.74 -1.74 -15.58
N THR A 81 -53.25 -1.99 -14.38
CA THR A 81 -54.68 -1.93 -14.07
C THR A 81 -54.88 -1.12 -12.78
N PRO A 82 -55.92 -0.27 -12.70
CA PRO A 82 -56.10 0.66 -11.58
C PRO A 82 -56.67 -0.07 -10.35
N PRO A 83 -56.44 0.45 -9.12
CA PRO A 83 -56.75 -0.30 -7.91
C PRO A 83 -58.22 -0.10 -7.48
N PRO A 84 -58.89 -1.12 -6.93
CA PRO A 84 -60.03 -0.90 -6.06
C PRO A 84 -59.58 -0.82 -4.60
N SER A 85 -60.28 0.06 -3.88
CA SER A 85 -60.20 0.37 -2.46
C SER A 85 -60.68 -0.76 -1.54
N VAL A 86 -60.18 -0.77 -0.28
CA VAL A 86 -60.89 -0.92 1.03
C VAL A 86 -60.07 -1.72 2.08
N PHE A 87 -59.54 -0.99 3.09
CA PHE A 87 -59.55 -1.16 4.58
C PHE A 87 -59.40 -2.54 5.32
N PRO A 88 -59.07 -2.60 6.65
CA PRO A 88 -57.96 -3.41 7.18
C PRO A 88 -58.24 -4.37 8.39
N SER A 89 -57.18 -5.13 8.77
CA SER A 89 -56.84 -5.77 10.08
C SER A 89 -57.36 -7.20 10.37
N PRO A 90 -56.81 -7.98 11.36
CA PRO A 90 -55.72 -7.73 12.33
C PRO A 90 -54.63 -8.85 12.46
N ALA A 91 -53.71 -8.62 13.40
CA ALA A 91 -52.45 -9.30 13.72
C ALA A 91 -52.46 -10.81 14.01
N VAL A 92 -51.32 -11.48 13.74
CA VAL A 92 -50.91 -12.75 14.37
C VAL A 92 -49.43 -12.70 14.75
N GLN A 93 -49.16 -13.05 16.00
CA GLN A 93 -47.84 -13.14 16.64
C GLN A 93 -47.02 -14.29 16.05
N ALA A 94 -45.78 -14.02 15.62
CA ALA A 94 -44.77 -15.04 15.32
C ALA A 94 -43.37 -14.41 15.39
N SER A 95 -42.88 -14.07 16.59
CA SER A 95 -41.58 -13.39 16.73
C SER A 95 -40.40 -14.27 17.14
N ASP A 96 -40.63 -15.49 17.63
CA ASP A 96 -39.54 -16.22 18.32
C ASP A 96 -39.07 -17.49 17.61
N THR A 97 -39.90 -18.12 16.78
CA THR A 97 -39.53 -19.31 15.99
C THR A 97 -38.81 -18.97 14.68
N VAL A 98 -39.14 -17.83 14.07
CA VAL A 98 -38.52 -17.37 12.80
C VAL A 98 -37.07 -16.97 13.01
N ARG A 99 -36.75 -16.40 14.19
CA ARG A 99 -35.40 -15.91 14.51
C ARG A 99 -34.40 -17.05 14.78
N ALA A 100 -34.84 -18.11 15.47
CA ALA A 100 -33.99 -19.29 15.70
C ALA A 100 -33.73 -20.07 14.39
N GLN A 101 -34.76 -20.18 13.52
CA GLN A 101 -34.59 -20.78 12.19
C GLN A 101 -33.73 -19.90 11.27
N GLN A 102 -33.80 -18.58 11.37
CA GLN A 102 -32.88 -17.67 10.66
C GLN A 102 -31.44 -17.81 11.15
N GLU A 103 -31.21 -17.95 12.47
CA GLU A 103 -29.87 -18.11 13.03
C GLU A 103 -29.22 -19.45 12.61
N GLU A 104 -29.97 -20.55 12.56
CA GLU A 104 -29.48 -21.85 12.06
C GLU A 104 -29.21 -21.85 10.55
N VAL A 105 -30.10 -21.25 9.73
CA VAL A 105 -29.90 -21.14 8.28
C VAL A 105 -28.69 -20.26 7.95
N MET A 106 -28.48 -19.18 8.71
CA MET A 106 -27.30 -18.31 8.56
C MET A 106 -25.99 -19.02 8.93
N LEU A 107 -26.00 -19.91 9.94
CA LEU A 107 -24.83 -20.67 10.37
C LEU A 107 -24.48 -21.79 9.36
N GLU A 108 -25.46 -22.51 8.83
CA GLU A 108 -25.21 -23.51 7.79
C GLU A 108 -24.74 -22.85 6.47
N GLU A 109 -25.27 -21.67 6.12
CA GLU A 109 -24.80 -20.90 4.96
C GLU A 109 -23.38 -20.32 5.18
N PHE A 110 -23.00 -20.03 6.42
CA PHE A 110 -21.65 -19.58 6.77
C PHE A 110 -20.63 -20.72 6.76
N LEU A 111 -21.02 -21.92 7.21
CA LEU A 111 -20.14 -23.09 7.31
C LEU A 111 -20.03 -23.89 6.00
N SER A 112 -21.01 -23.77 5.10
CA SER A 112 -21.00 -24.41 3.78
C SER A 112 -20.28 -23.60 2.69
N LYS A 113 -19.93 -22.33 2.97
CA LYS A 113 -19.11 -21.54 2.04
C LYS A 113 -17.69 -22.11 2.01
N PRO A 114 -17.18 -22.58 0.85
CA PRO A 114 -15.78 -22.94 0.74
C PRO A 114 -14.95 -21.71 1.16
N MET A 115 -13.90 -21.94 1.97
CA MET A 115 -12.90 -20.92 2.29
C MET A 115 -12.43 -20.31 0.96
N ARG A 116 -12.97 -19.14 0.62
CA ARG A 116 -12.53 -18.42 -0.57
C ARG A 116 -11.10 -18.00 -0.29
N PRO A 117 -10.14 -18.27 -1.20
CA PRO A 117 -8.80 -17.75 -1.03
C PRO A 117 -8.90 -16.23 -0.83
N TYR A 118 -8.11 -15.70 0.10
CA TYR A 118 -8.06 -14.30 0.55
C TYR A 118 -7.92 -13.25 -0.58
N LEU A 119 -7.73 -13.68 -1.83
CA LEU A 119 -7.58 -12.86 -3.03
C LEU A 119 -8.90 -12.55 -3.76
N ASP A 120 -10.02 -13.19 -3.38
CA ASP A 120 -11.30 -13.12 -4.11
C ASP A 120 -12.28 -12.04 -3.58
N GLN A 121 -11.79 -11.11 -2.74
CA GLN A 121 -12.61 -10.06 -2.14
C GLN A 121 -12.51 -8.73 -2.92
N PHE A 122 -12.58 -8.80 -4.25
CA PHE A 122 -12.70 -7.62 -5.13
C PHE A 122 -13.98 -7.65 -5.97
N CYS A 123 -15.06 -8.28 -5.48
CA CYS A 123 -16.38 -8.15 -6.11
C CYS A 123 -16.89 -6.71 -5.91
N GLN A 124 -16.59 -5.85 -6.87
CA GLN A 124 -17.00 -4.45 -6.91
C GLN A 124 -18.42 -4.38 -7.44
N LEU A 125 -19.38 -3.92 -6.64
CA LEU A 125 -20.66 -3.51 -7.19
C LEU A 125 -20.41 -2.36 -8.19
N PRO A 126 -20.88 -2.44 -9.45
CA PRO A 126 -20.68 -1.36 -10.40
C PRO A 126 -21.39 -0.12 -9.88
N ASN A 127 -20.67 1.00 -9.77
CA ASN A 127 -21.03 2.29 -9.16
C ASN A 127 -20.73 2.52 -7.67
N GLN A 128 -19.85 1.76 -7.01
CA GLN A 128 -19.35 2.18 -5.70
C GLN A 128 -17.86 2.50 -5.77
N GLY A 129 -17.50 3.75 -5.46
CA GLY A 129 -16.09 4.10 -5.28
C GLY A 129 -15.51 3.32 -4.10
N TYR A 130 -14.19 3.20 -4.11
CA TYR A 130 -13.51 2.24 -3.24
C TYR A 130 -12.16 2.80 -2.80
N ILE A 131 -11.89 2.77 -1.50
CA ILE A 131 -10.66 3.29 -0.91
C ILE A 131 -9.81 2.14 -0.39
N VAL A 132 -8.58 2.02 -0.90
CA VAL A 132 -7.53 1.11 -0.40
C VAL A 132 -6.45 1.94 0.29
N CYS A 133 -6.20 1.69 1.57
CA CYS A 133 -5.13 2.33 2.33
C CYS A 133 -4.00 1.34 2.62
N ILE A 134 -2.84 1.57 2.00
CA ILE A 134 -1.61 0.80 2.19
C ILE A 134 -0.73 1.55 3.18
N ILE A 135 -0.59 1.00 4.38
CA ILE A 135 0.19 1.59 5.47
C ILE A 135 1.36 0.70 5.86
N GLY A 136 2.37 1.29 6.49
CA GLY A 136 3.54 0.57 7.00
C GLY A 136 4.70 1.52 7.28
N PRO A 137 5.81 1.02 7.87
CA PRO A 137 7.00 1.83 8.09
C PRO A 137 7.70 2.16 6.77
N MET A 138 8.80 2.91 6.84
CA MET A 138 9.71 3.03 5.71
C MET A 138 10.29 1.64 5.34
N PHE A 139 10.63 1.46 4.06
CA PHE A 139 11.22 0.23 3.52
C PHE A 139 10.31 -1.02 3.49
N SER A 140 9.00 -0.87 3.72
CA SER A 140 8.03 -1.97 3.63
C SER A 140 7.42 -2.20 2.24
N GLY A 141 7.89 -1.48 1.21
CA GLY A 141 7.40 -1.65 -0.17
C GLY A 141 6.04 -1.02 -0.48
N LYS A 142 5.58 -0.03 0.30
CA LYS A 142 4.27 0.62 0.09
C LYS A 142 4.08 1.18 -1.32
N THR A 143 5.04 1.96 -1.80
CA THR A 143 5.04 2.53 -3.15
C THR A 143 5.06 1.44 -4.23
N THR A 144 5.77 0.33 -3.98
CA THR A 144 5.77 -0.82 -4.89
C THR A 144 4.37 -1.44 -4.98
N GLU A 145 3.72 -1.69 -3.84
CA GLU A 145 2.36 -2.24 -3.83
C GLU A 145 1.34 -1.27 -4.45
N LEU A 146 1.48 0.03 -4.20
CA LEU A 146 0.66 1.07 -4.84
C LEU A 146 0.79 1.01 -6.36
N ILE A 147 2.02 1.03 -6.88
CA ILE A 147 2.31 0.98 -8.31
C ILE A 147 1.80 -0.33 -8.92
N ARG A 148 1.96 -1.45 -8.22
CA ARG A 148 1.46 -2.76 -8.65
C ARG A 148 -0.05 -2.75 -8.86
N ILE A 149 -0.82 -2.24 -7.89
CA ILE A 149 -2.29 -2.13 -8.00
C ILE A 149 -2.67 -1.14 -9.11
N HIS A 150 -2.02 0.03 -9.15
CA HIS A 150 -2.24 1.04 -10.20
C HIS A 150 -2.01 0.48 -11.61
N ASP A 151 -0.92 -0.26 -11.83
CA ASP A 151 -0.61 -0.83 -13.13
C ASP A 151 -1.55 -1.99 -13.52
N ARG A 152 -2.12 -2.74 -12.55
CA ARG A 152 -3.22 -3.70 -12.83
C ARG A 152 -4.41 -3.00 -13.50
N TYR A 153 -4.84 -1.86 -12.95
CA TYR A 153 -5.96 -1.11 -13.52
C TYR A 153 -5.63 -0.51 -14.90
N LYS A 154 -4.40 -0.05 -15.11
CA LYS A 154 -3.95 0.38 -16.45
C LYS A 154 -3.95 -0.74 -17.48
N ILE A 155 -3.55 -1.95 -17.08
CA ILE A 155 -3.62 -3.14 -17.94
C ILE A 155 -5.09 -3.44 -18.31
N ALA A 156 -6.01 -3.26 -17.36
CA ALA A 156 -7.45 -3.33 -17.58
C ALA A 156 -8.04 -2.11 -18.35
N LYS A 157 -7.18 -1.25 -18.92
CA LYS A 157 -7.53 -0.07 -19.73
C LYS A 157 -8.34 1.00 -18.98
N LYS A 158 -8.23 1.06 -17.66
CA LYS A 158 -8.79 2.14 -16.85
C LYS A 158 -7.90 3.38 -16.94
N LYS A 159 -8.50 4.59 -17.01
CA LYS A 159 -7.73 5.84 -16.98
C LYS A 159 -7.28 6.11 -15.54
N CYS A 160 -5.97 6.05 -15.32
CA CYS A 160 -5.38 6.12 -13.99
C CYS A 160 -4.56 7.40 -13.81
N VAL A 161 -4.59 7.96 -12.59
CA VAL A 161 -3.73 9.09 -12.18
C VAL A 161 -2.89 8.66 -10.98
N LEU A 162 -1.58 8.88 -11.05
CA LEU A 162 -0.65 8.71 -9.93
C LEU A 162 -0.22 10.09 -9.42
N VAL A 163 -0.43 10.35 -8.14
CA VAL A 163 -0.03 11.59 -7.45
C VAL A 163 1.22 11.32 -6.64
N LYS A 164 2.25 12.13 -6.85
CA LYS A 164 3.48 12.16 -6.05
C LYS A 164 3.57 13.44 -5.24
N TYR A 165 4.19 13.34 -4.07
CA TYR A 165 4.42 14.50 -3.21
C TYR A 165 5.59 15.33 -3.72
N ASP A 166 5.35 16.63 -3.93
CA ASP A 166 6.34 17.58 -4.46
C ASP A 166 7.57 17.74 -3.54
N GLY A 167 7.38 17.59 -2.23
CA GLY A 167 8.47 17.68 -1.28
C GLY A 167 9.48 16.53 -1.42
N ASP A 168 9.08 15.33 -1.89
CA ASP A 168 9.96 14.16 -1.88
C ASP A 168 10.98 14.13 -3.03
N MET A 169 12.08 14.87 -2.85
CA MET A 169 13.19 14.94 -3.81
C MET A 169 14.17 13.74 -3.78
N ARG A 170 13.92 12.68 -2.99
CA ARG A 170 14.88 11.54 -2.86
C ARG A 170 15.05 10.74 -4.13
N TYR A 171 14.05 10.76 -5.00
CA TYR A 171 14.01 9.97 -6.22
C TYR A 171 14.46 10.76 -7.46
N ASP A 172 14.97 11.98 -7.28
CA ASP A 172 15.36 12.87 -8.37
C ASP A 172 16.85 13.00 -8.64
N ALA A 173 17.32 12.02 -9.40
CA ALA A 173 18.29 12.27 -10.46
C ALA A 173 17.93 11.60 -11.80
N HIS A 174 16.98 10.66 -11.84
CA HIS A 174 16.75 9.82 -13.04
C HIS A 174 15.27 9.53 -13.38
N HIS A 175 14.28 10.09 -12.68
CA HIS A 175 12.87 9.82 -12.99
C HIS A 175 11.87 10.98 -12.89
N ILE A 176 12.29 12.21 -12.56
CA ILE A 176 11.64 13.40 -13.12
C ILE A 176 12.14 13.56 -14.56
N THR A 177 11.49 12.87 -15.48
CA THR A 177 11.17 13.50 -16.75
C THR A 177 9.84 14.20 -16.58
N THR A 178 9.92 15.44 -16.09
CA THR A 178 9.00 16.52 -16.45
C THR A 178 8.87 16.56 -17.97
N HIS A 179 7.87 15.86 -18.48
CA HIS A 179 7.10 16.16 -19.68
C HIS A 179 6.12 15.02 -19.86
N GLN A 180 4.82 15.33 -19.76
CA GLN A 180 3.72 14.62 -20.41
C GLN A 180 4.10 13.25 -21.01
N GLN A 181 4.31 12.22 -20.19
CA GLN A 181 4.06 10.87 -20.67
C GLN A 181 2.57 10.62 -20.44
N GLN A 182 1.74 11.32 -21.21
CA GLN A 182 0.42 10.82 -21.56
C GLN A 182 0.65 9.53 -22.36
N LYS A 183 0.95 8.44 -21.66
CA LYS A 183 0.50 7.14 -22.16
C LYS A 183 -1.02 7.21 -22.03
N ALA A 184 -1.74 6.87 -23.07
CA ALA A 184 -3.20 7.10 -23.22
C ALA A 184 -4.09 6.62 -22.05
N LEU A 185 -3.55 5.91 -21.06
CA LEU A 185 -4.23 5.29 -19.92
C LEU A 185 -3.64 5.68 -18.54
N GLY A 186 -2.59 6.51 -18.48
CA GLY A 186 -1.92 6.83 -17.21
C GLY A 186 -1.24 8.20 -17.20
N CYS A 187 -1.55 9.02 -16.19
CA CYS A 187 -0.89 10.30 -15.94
C CYS A 187 -0.21 10.30 -14.56
N THR A 188 0.97 10.91 -14.44
CA THR A 188 1.59 11.19 -13.14
C THR A 188 1.62 12.69 -12.92
N VAL A 189 1.11 13.12 -11.77
CA VAL A 189 1.11 14.52 -11.33
C VAL A 189 1.90 14.66 -10.05
N VAL A 190 2.54 15.81 -9.88
CA VAL A 190 3.28 16.17 -8.68
C VAL A 190 2.52 17.29 -7.99
N ALA A 191 2.30 17.16 -6.68
CA ALA A 191 1.51 18.12 -5.92
C ALA A 191 2.00 18.24 -4.48
N HIS A 192 1.92 19.45 -3.93
CA HIS A 192 2.10 19.69 -2.49
C HIS A 192 0.77 19.49 -1.72
N ARG A 193 -0.37 19.88 -2.31
CA ARG A 193 -1.72 19.56 -1.79
C ARG A 193 -2.54 18.91 -2.89
N LEU A 194 -3.46 18.01 -2.52
CA LEU A 194 -4.30 17.35 -3.52
C LEU A 194 -5.25 18.33 -4.22
N ALA A 195 -5.66 19.39 -3.52
CA ALA A 195 -6.41 20.50 -4.08
C ALA A 195 -5.71 21.17 -5.27
N ASP A 196 -4.37 21.20 -5.31
CA ASP A 196 -3.61 21.86 -6.38
C ASP A 196 -3.73 21.10 -7.73
N VAL A 197 -4.08 19.81 -7.68
CA VAL A 197 -4.30 18.95 -8.86
C VAL A 197 -5.75 18.49 -9.01
N ARG A 198 -6.70 19.16 -8.33
CA ARG A 198 -8.12 18.77 -8.26
C ARG A 198 -8.74 18.55 -9.64
N GLU A 199 -8.48 19.43 -10.60
CA GLU A 199 -9.03 19.31 -11.96
C GLU A 199 -8.65 17.98 -12.62
N THR A 200 -7.44 17.48 -12.37
CA THR A 200 -6.99 16.18 -12.90
C THR A 200 -7.59 15.00 -12.14
N LEU A 201 -7.74 15.12 -10.80
CA LEU A 201 -8.27 14.03 -9.97
C LEU A 201 -9.77 13.81 -10.18
N PHE A 202 -10.52 14.88 -10.44
CA PHE A 202 -11.98 14.88 -10.61
C PHE A 202 -12.42 14.90 -12.07
N ASP A 203 -11.50 14.70 -13.02
CA ASP A 203 -11.82 14.47 -14.43
C ASP A 203 -12.78 13.27 -14.56
N GLU A 204 -13.85 13.43 -15.35
CA GLU A 204 -14.93 12.43 -15.46
C GLU A 204 -14.43 11.09 -16.01
N ASP A 205 -13.42 11.09 -16.89
CA ASP A 205 -12.89 9.86 -17.46
C ASP A 205 -11.94 9.13 -16.50
N VAL A 206 -11.43 9.79 -15.44
CA VAL A 206 -10.47 9.19 -14.51
C VAL A 206 -11.19 8.22 -13.59
N GLU A 207 -10.81 6.95 -13.64
CA GLU A 207 -11.46 5.89 -12.87
C GLU A 207 -10.66 5.51 -11.61
N VAL A 208 -9.32 5.69 -11.65
CA VAL A 208 -8.42 5.27 -10.58
C VAL A 208 -7.45 6.39 -10.20
N VAL A 209 -7.35 6.68 -8.91
CA VAL A 209 -6.43 7.66 -8.35
C VAL A 209 -5.51 6.96 -7.34
N ALA A 210 -4.23 6.89 -7.65
CA ALA A 210 -3.18 6.39 -6.78
C ALA A 210 -2.43 7.57 -6.14
N ILE A 211 -2.29 7.60 -4.82
CA ILE A 211 -1.64 8.68 -4.07
C ILE A 211 -0.47 8.09 -3.29
N ASP A 212 0.74 8.54 -3.57
CA ASP A 212 1.95 8.13 -2.85
C ASP A 212 2.31 9.13 -1.76
N GLU A 213 3.02 8.67 -0.73
CA GLU A 213 3.41 9.46 0.45
C GLU A 213 2.25 10.26 1.08
N GLY A 214 1.08 9.61 1.21
CA GLY A 214 -0.19 10.18 1.64
C GLY A 214 -0.12 11.00 2.94
N GLN A 215 0.80 10.67 3.84
CA GLN A 215 0.96 11.36 5.11
C GLN A 215 1.32 12.85 5.03
N PHE A 216 1.79 13.33 3.87
CA PHE A 216 2.17 14.73 3.68
C PHE A 216 1.03 15.62 3.15
N TYR A 217 -0.13 15.05 2.81
CA TYR A 217 -1.27 15.81 2.34
C TYR A 217 -2.24 16.10 3.49
N ASP A 218 -2.35 17.37 3.86
CA ASP A 218 -3.28 17.84 4.90
C ASP A 218 -4.76 17.72 4.50
N ASP A 219 -5.03 17.56 3.20
CA ASP A 219 -6.36 17.41 2.60
C ASP A 219 -6.66 15.97 2.13
N LEU A 220 -5.85 14.99 2.54
CA LEU A 220 -5.93 13.59 2.09
C LEU A 220 -7.31 12.98 2.33
N ALA A 221 -7.74 12.88 3.59
CA ALA A 221 -8.90 12.05 3.94
C ALA A 221 -10.18 12.59 3.31
N SER A 222 -10.37 13.92 3.36
CA SER A 222 -11.53 14.57 2.74
C SER A 222 -11.54 14.44 1.21
N THR A 223 -10.36 14.46 0.56
CA THR A 223 -10.28 14.34 -0.90
C THR A 223 -10.54 12.91 -1.34
N CYS A 224 -9.97 11.91 -0.64
CA CYS A 224 -10.21 10.50 -0.92
C CYS A 224 -11.70 10.14 -0.77
N GLU A 225 -12.37 10.64 0.26
CA GLU A 225 -13.81 10.42 0.46
C GLU A 225 -14.64 11.00 -0.68
N GLN A 226 -14.33 12.23 -1.14
CA GLN A 226 -15.00 12.85 -2.28
C GLN A 226 -14.80 12.05 -3.56
N LEU A 227 -13.57 11.62 -3.85
CA LEU A 227 -13.26 10.81 -5.04
C LEU A 227 -14.01 9.48 -5.03
N ALA A 228 -14.10 8.83 -3.86
CA ALA A 228 -14.87 7.60 -3.71
C ALA A 228 -16.39 7.83 -3.81
N ALA A 229 -16.90 8.94 -3.29
CA ALA A 229 -18.29 9.34 -3.48
C ALA A 229 -18.63 9.58 -4.97
N ASP A 230 -17.66 10.06 -5.75
CA ASP A 230 -17.76 10.20 -7.21
C ASP A 230 -17.55 8.88 -7.98
N GLY A 231 -17.49 7.74 -7.28
CA GLY A 231 -17.41 6.42 -7.89
C GLY A 231 -15.99 5.98 -8.29
N LYS A 232 -14.95 6.72 -7.92
CA LYS A 232 -13.56 6.41 -8.28
C LYS A 232 -12.93 5.42 -7.32
N ILE A 233 -11.92 4.71 -7.81
CA ILE A 233 -11.08 3.82 -7.01
C ILE A 233 -9.86 4.60 -6.53
N VAL A 234 -9.73 4.77 -5.22
CA VAL A 234 -8.65 5.52 -4.59
C VAL A 234 -7.70 4.56 -3.89
N ILE A 235 -6.42 4.62 -4.22
CA ILE A 235 -5.38 3.79 -3.62
C ILE A 235 -4.37 4.73 -2.98
N VAL A 236 -4.10 4.59 -1.69
CA VAL A 236 -3.21 5.48 -0.96
C VAL A 236 -2.10 4.69 -0.32
N ALA A 237 -0.85 5.07 -0.56
CA ALA A 237 0.31 4.59 0.21
C ALA A 237 0.72 5.66 1.21
N ALA A 238 0.82 5.31 2.49
CA ALA A 238 1.18 6.25 3.54
C ALA A 238 1.96 5.60 4.69
N LEU A 239 2.73 6.39 5.43
CA LEU A 239 3.34 5.94 6.68
C LEU A 239 2.27 5.69 7.76
N ASN A 240 2.43 4.60 8.50
CA ASN A 240 1.55 4.26 9.63
C ASN A 240 1.77 5.16 10.87
N GLY A 241 2.93 5.81 10.97
CA GLY A 241 3.24 6.78 12.02
C GLY A 241 4.59 7.45 11.79
N ASP A 242 4.81 8.56 12.48
CA ASP A 242 6.07 9.30 12.42
C ASP A 242 7.22 8.56 13.12
N PHE A 243 8.43 9.14 13.12
CA PHE A 243 9.59 8.55 13.77
C PHE A 243 9.45 8.40 15.30
N MET A 244 8.51 9.12 15.92
CA MET A 244 8.13 9.03 17.33
C MET A 244 6.92 8.11 17.56
N ARG A 245 6.43 7.44 16.50
CA ARG A 245 5.25 6.58 16.48
C ARG A 245 3.95 7.33 16.79
N ARG A 246 3.90 8.63 16.51
CA ARG A 246 2.67 9.42 16.55
C ARG A 246 1.89 9.21 15.26
N PRO A 247 0.56 9.11 15.33
CA PRO A 247 -0.27 8.98 14.14
C PRO A 247 -0.19 10.24 13.29
N PHE A 248 -0.19 10.08 11.97
CA PHE A 248 -0.52 11.16 11.05
C PHE A 248 -2.04 11.35 11.06
N ALA A 249 -2.49 12.59 11.27
CA ALA A 249 -3.90 12.89 11.50
C ALA A 249 -4.77 12.47 10.31
N GLU A 250 -4.38 12.85 9.10
CA GLU A 250 -5.14 12.54 7.89
C GLU A 250 -5.10 11.06 7.52
N VAL A 251 -3.96 10.38 7.69
CA VAL A 251 -3.88 8.92 7.48
C VAL A 251 -4.80 8.18 8.46
N SER A 252 -4.87 8.63 9.71
CA SER A 252 -5.76 8.02 10.71
C SER A 252 -7.23 8.19 10.38
N LYS A 253 -7.63 9.35 9.85
CA LYS A 253 -8.98 9.58 9.33
C LYS A 253 -9.27 8.70 8.13
N LEU A 254 -8.33 8.65 7.17
CA LEU A 254 -8.45 7.85 5.95
C LEU A 254 -8.71 6.37 6.25
N ILE A 255 -8.04 5.80 7.26
CA ILE A 255 -8.27 4.41 7.69
C ILE A 255 -9.76 4.17 8.03
N SER A 256 -10.44 5.16 8.62
CA SER A 256 -11.87 5.04 8.97
C SER A 256 -12.79 5.10 7.75
N PHE A 257 -12.34 5.72 6.66
CA PHE A 257 -13.06 5.80 5.39
C PHE A 257 -12.71 4.65 4.43
N SER A 258 -11.65 3.90 4.72
CA SER A 258 -11.12 2.90 3.82
C SER A 258 -11.95 1.62 3.79
N ASN A 259 -12.19 1.08 2.59
CA ASN A 259 -12.82 -0.21 2.40
C ASN A 259 -11.83 -1.37 2.62
N ASP A 260 -10.55 -1.16 2.26
CA ASP A 260 -9.45 -2.11 2.49
C ASP A 260 -8.26 -1.38 3.13
N VAL A 261 -7.66 -1.99 4.16
CA VAL A 261 -6.48 -1.47 4.85
C VAL A 261 -5.40 -2.53 4.90
N ARG A 262 -4.31 -2.31 4.16
CA ARG A 262 -3.15 -3.21 4.09
C ARG A 262 -2.04 -2.68 4.96
N ASN A 263 -1.67 -3.44 5.99
CA ASN A 263 -0.57 -3.08 6.87
C ASN A 263 0.67 -3.91 6.51
N LEU A 264 1.61 -3.30 5.80
CA LEU A 264 2.86 -3.91 5.36
C LEU A 264 3.92 -3.84 6.46
N SER A 265 4.67 -4.92 6.66
CA SER A 265 5.87 -4.95 7.48
C SER A 265 7.12 -4.75 6.61
N ALA A 266 8.16 -4.19 7.22
CA ALA A 266 9.52 -4.21 6.66
C ALA A 266 10.35 -5.29 7.37
N VAL A 267 11.60 -5.49 6.96
CA VAL A 267 12.56 -6.31 7.70
C VAL A 267 13.35 -5.43 8.68
N CYS A 268 13.43 -5.85 9.95
CA CYS A 268 14.17 -5.14 10.98
C CYS A 268 15.67 -5.14 10.66
N MET A 269 16.22 -3.95 10.45
CA MET A 269 17.62 -3.75 10.09
C MET A 269 18.61 -4.11 11.22
N ARG A 270 18.12 -4.44 12.43
CA ARG A 270 18.95 -4.87 13.56
C ARG A 270 18.89 -6.37 13.88
N CYS A 271 17.72 -6.98 13.78
CA CYS A 271 17.53 -8.37 14.20
C CYS A 271 16.88 -9.29 13.14
N GLY A 272 16.53 -8.77 11.97
CA GLY A 272 15.98 -9.56 10.86
C GLY A 272 14.52 -10.00 11.00
N THR A 273 13.85 -9.72 12.12
CA THR A 273 12.40 -9.98 12.30
C THR A 273 11.55 -8.92 11.60
N ASP A 274 10.23 -9.10 11.57
CA ASP A 274 9.33 -8.05 11.08
C ASP A 274 9.49 -6.73 11.83
N ALA A 275 9.57 -5.65 11.06
CA ALA A 275 9.64 -4.27 11.50
C ALA A 275 8.32 -3.56 11.21
N SER A 276 7.81 -2.87 12.22
CA SER A 276 6.57 -2.10 12.15
C SER A 276 6.80 -0.60 12.33
N TYR A 277 8.04 -0.18 12.63
CA TYR A 277 8.36 1.19 13.03
C TYR A 277 9.53 1.74 12.24
N THR A 278 9.41 3.03 11.91
CA THR A 278 10.50 3.83 11.36
C THR A 278 11.24 4.50 12.51
N PHE A 279 12.54 4.22 12.66
CA PHE A 279 13.42 4.87 13.62
C PHE A 279 14.30 5.89 12.89
N ARG A 280 14.39 7.11 13.41
CA ARG A 280 15.30 8.13 12.89
C ARG A 280 16.64 8.08 13.62
N ASN A 281 17.74 7.96 12.89
CA ASN A 281 19.10 7.96 13.45
C ASN A 281 19.58 9.35 13.84
N THR A 282 19.19 10.38 13.08
CA THR A 282 19.66 11.76 13.22
C THR A 282 18.97 12.52 14.37
N LYS A 283 19.45 13.73 14.71
CA LYS A 283 19.02 14.46 15.92
C LYS A 283 17.91 15.49 15.69
N GLU A 284 17.50 15.69 14.45
CA GLU A 284 16.46 16.66 14.10
C GLU A 284 15.11 16.23 14.66
N THR A 285 14.35 17.20 15.17
CA THR A 285 13.05 17.01 15.82
C THR A 285 11.87 17.25 14.89
N GLN A 286 12.11 17.82 13.70
CA GLN A 286 11.07 18.10 12.71
C GLN A 286 10.42 16.80 12.21
N VAL A 287 9.11 16.78 12.01
CA VAL A 287 8.42 15.56 11.56
C VAL A 287 8.80 15.23 10.12
N GLU A 288 8.76 16.23 9.24
CA GLU A 288 9.21 16.14 7.86
C GLU A 288 10.72 16.37 7.78
N VAL A 289 11.46 15.27 7.61
CA VAL A 289 12.88 15.30 7.25
C VAL A 289 13.07 14.28 6.15
N ILE A 290 13.49 14.75 5.00
CA ILE A 290 13.67 13.93 3.82
C ILE A 290 15.00 13.18 3.93
N GLY A 291 14.92 11.86 3.91
CA GLY A 291 16.09 10.99 4.01
C GLY A 291 15.76 9.55 3.67
N GLY A 292 16.79 8.77 3.34
CA GLY A 292 16.70 7.35 3.01
C GLY A 292 17.18 6.47 4.16
N SER A 293 17.95 5.43 3.83
CA SER A 293 18.55 4.48 4.77
C SER A 293 19.67 5.06 5.63
N ASP A 294 20.21 6.22 5.22
CA ASP A 294 21.17 7.01 5.97
C ASP A 294 20.52 7.70 7.19
N THR A 295 19.28 8.16 7.03
CA THR A 295 18.54 8.90 8.06
C THR A 295 17.60 8.02 8.88
N TYR A 296 17.01 7.00 8.25
CA TYR A 296 15.96 6.17 8.84
C TYR A 296 16.26 4.67 8.78
N GLN A 297 15.76 3.93 9.77
CA GLN A 297 15.85 2.48 9.86
C GLN A 297 14.48 1.87 10.16
N ALA A 298 14.14 0.76 9.50
CA ALA A 298 12.99 -0.05 9.88
C ALA A 298 13.38 -0.95 11.05
N LEU A 299 12.66 -0.84 12.18
CA LEU A 299 12.93 -1.61 13.40
C LEU A 299 11.68 -2.34 13.91
N CYS A 300 11.91 -3.50 14.53
CA CYS A 300 10.92 -4.19 15.35
C CYS A 300 10.72 -3.43 16.68
N ARG A 301 9.68 -3.81 17.43
CA ARG A 301 9.34 -3.16 18.71
C ARG A 301 10.52 -3.12 19.69
N ALA A 302 11.16 -4.26 19.91
CA ALA A 302 12.26 -4.38 20.86
C ALA A 302 13.47 -3.51 20.46
N CYS A 303 13.87 -3.60 19.18
CA CYS A 303 15.00 -2.81 18.67
C CYS A 303 14.70 -1.32 18.66
N TYR A 304 13.46 -0.90 18.39
CA TYR A 304 13.06 0.50 18.48
C TYR A 304 13.28 1.04 19.89
N TYR A 305 12.69 0.40 20.91
CA TYR A 305 12.83 0.86 22.30
C TYR A 305 14.29 0.83 22.79
N ALA A 306 15.04 -0.22 22.47
CA ALA A 306 16.47 -0.30 22.82
C ALA A 306 17.26 0.86 22.19
N SER A 307 16.98 1.19 20.92
CA SER A 307 17.63 2.30 20.22
C SER A 307 17.21 3.67 20.77
N SER A 308 15.93 3.83 21.15
CA SER A 308 15.43 5.04 21.80
C SER A 308 16.11 5.28 23.15
N ILE A 309 16.26 4.25 23.98
CA ILE A 309 16.95 4.34 25.28
C ILE A 309 18.42 4.72 25.10
N ALA A 310 19.13 4.06 24.17
CA ALA A 310 20.53 4.39 23.87
C ALA A 310 20.69 5.85 23.42
N LYS A 311 19.79 6.32 22.55
CA LYS A 311 19.79 7.70 22.06
C LYS A 311 19.53 8.73 23.17
N CYS A 312 18.66 8.43 24.13
CA CYS A 312 18.46 9.26 25.33
C CYS A 312 19.70 9.30 26.24
N HIS A 313 20.46 8.21 26.33
CA HIS A 313 21.68 8.17 27.13
C HIS A 313 22.82 9.00 26.49
N ASP A 314 22.91 9.00 25.16
CA ASP A 314 23.87 9.82 24.40
C ASP A 314 23.55 11.32 24.46
N THR A 315 22.27 11.70 24.63
CA THR A 315 21.89 13.11 24.84
C THR A 315 22.09 13.56 26.29
N CYS A 316 22.00 12.65 27.27
CA CYS A 316 22.16 12.93 28.70
C CYS A 316 23.63 12.93 29.17
N SER A 317 24.54 12.30 28.43
CA SER A 317 25.97 12.19 28.79
C SER A 317 26.82 13.44 28.46
N LYS A 318 26.19 14.54 28.00
CA LYS A 318 26.83 15.86 27.97
C LYS A 318 26.51 16.63 29.26
N PRO A 319 27.50 17.25 29.93
CA PRO A 319 27.37 17.63 31.33
C PRO A 319 26.53 18.89 31.48
N ASN A 320 25.28 18.72 31.91
CA ASN A 320 24.75 19.64 32.91
C ASN A 320 23.90 18.85 33.90
N ARG A 321 24.56 18.31 34.92
CA ARG A 321 23.91 17.78 36.12
C ARG A 321 23.19 18.94 36.80
N ARG A 322 21.91 19.11 36.48
CA ARG A 322 20.87 19.60 37.39
C ARG A 322 19.53 19.35 36.72
N THR A 323 18.66 18.66 37.48
CA THR A 323 17.22 18.49 37.28
C THR A 323 16.74 17.64 36.10
N CYS A 324 16.73 16.32 36.30
CA CYS A 324 15.68 15.45 35.75
C CYS A 324 15.17 14.54 36.88
N ASN A 325 14.25 15.07 37.69
CA ASN A 325 13.27 14.29 38.47
C ASN A 325 11.90 14.73 37.96
N GLY A 326 11.05 13.78 37.57
CA GLY A 326 9.69 14.02 37.07
C GLY A 326 9.34 13.07 35.95
#